data_AF-A0A662T066-F1
#
_entry.id   AF-A0A662T066-F1
#
_cell.length_a   1.000
_cell.length_b   1.000
_cell.length_c   1.000
_cell.angle_alpha   90.00
_cell.angle_beta   90.00
_cell.angle_gamma   90.00
#
_symmetry.space_group_name_H-M   'P 1'
#
loop_
_entity.id
_entity.type
_entity.pdbx_description
1 polymer ?
#
loop_
_entity_poly.entity_id
_entity_poly.type
_entity_poly.pdbx_seq_one_letter_code
_entity_poly.pdbx_strand_id
1 'polypeptide(L)'
;MGEVIKLPPPVTRGNVSVEEAISRRRSIRSYADKPLSIFHISQLLWAAQGITDPARGFRAAPSAGATYPLEVYVVVGVGGVVGLKAGVYKYDPESHEIRLVVPGDLREVLAEACLGQSWVREAPVDIVITAVYERTTSR
;
A
#
# COMPACT_ATOMS: atom_id res chain seq x y z
N MET A 1 14.49 -7.14 -14.48
CA MET A 1 13.17 -6.49 -14.33
C MET A 1 12.28 -7.43 -13.55
N GLY A 2 11.73 -7.00 -12.40
CA GLY A 2 10.86 -7.84 -11.56
C GLY A 2 9.46 -8.02 -12.15
N GLU A 3 8.75 -9.05 -11.66
CA GLU A 3 7.37 -9.39 -12.02
C GLU A 3 6.42 -8.20 -11.83
N VAL A 4 5.52 -7.98 -12.79
CA VAL A 4 4.52 -6.89 -12.78
C VAL A 4 3.13 -7.50 -12.69
N ILE A 5 2.32 -6.96 -11.79
CA ILE A 5 0.98 -7.46 -11.52
C ILE A 5 0.00 -6.30 -11.62
N LYS A 6 -0.91 -6.38 -12.61
CA LYS A 6 -2.01 -5.44 -12.74
C LYS A 6 -3.00 -5.62 -11.61
N LEU A 7 -3.39 -4.51 -10.98
CA LEU A 7 -4.38 -4.53 -9.93
C LEU A 7 -5.79 -4.41 -10.51
N PRO A 8 -6.80 -5.06 -9.92
CA PRO A 8 -8.19 -4.82 -10.29
C PRO A 8 -8.55 -3.35 -10.01
N PRO A 9 -9.49 -2.74 -10.76
CA PRO A 9 -9.89 -1.36 -10.54
C PRO A 9 -10.46 -1.14 -9.13
N PRO A 10 -10.22 0.02 -8.51
CA PRO A 10 -10.74 0.35 -7.19
C PRO A 10 -12.25 0.59 -7.23
N VAL A 11 -12.92 0.31 -6.11
CA VAL A 11 -14.32 0.65 -5.90
C VAL A 11 -14.39 2.05 -5.29
N THR A 12 -15.01 2.99 -6.02
CA THR A 12 -15.12 4.40 -5.61
C THR A 12 -16.43 4.75 -4.91
N ARG A 13 -17.37 3.78 -4.84
CA ARG A 13 -18.62 3.89 -4.09
C ARG A 13 -18.66 2.79 -3.02
N GLY A 14 -18.35 3.18 -1.78
CA GLY A 14 -18.40 2.29 -0.62
C GLY A 14 -19.79 2.25 0.05
N ASN A 15 -19.94 1.32 0.98
CA ASN A 15 -21.15 1.17 1.82
C ASN A 15 -20.99 1.76 3.23
N VAL A 16 -19.83 2.34 3.53
CA VAL A 16 -19.52 2.99 4.81
C VAL A 16 -19.28 4.46 4.53
N SER A 17 -19.97 5.34 5.26
CA SER A 17 -19.77 6.78 5.12
C SER A 17 -18.42 7.21 5.69
N VAL A 18 -17.94 8.39 5.31
CA VAL A 18 -16.67 8.93 5.85
C VAL A 18 -16.79 9.15 7.37
N GLU A 19 -17.92 9.68 7.82
CA GLU A 19 -18.23 9.92 9.24
C GLU A 19 -18.22 8.61 10.05
N GLU A 20 -18.83 7.56 9.51
CA GLU A 20 -18.85 6.25 10.14
C GLU A 20 -17.43 5.66 10.22
N ALA A 21 -16.66 5.73 9.12
CA ALA A 21 -15.29 5.26 9.09
C ALA A 21 -14.41 5.96 10.15
N ILE A 22 -14.54 7.29 10.27
CA ILE A 22 -13.83 8.08 11.28
C ILE A 22 -14.22 7.65 12.71
N SER A 23 -15.52 7.52 12.99
CA SER A 23 -16.03 7.16 14.32
C SER A 23 -15.56 5.75 14.76
N ARG A 24 -15.58 4.79 13.84
CA ARG A 24 -15.26 3.38 14.10
C ARG A 24 -13.76 3.07 14.07
N ARG A 25 -12.91 3.97 13.53
CA ARG A 25 -11.48 3.71 13.36
C ARG A 25 -10.80 3.37 14.69
N ARG A 26 -10.08 2.25 14.74
CA ARG A 26 -9.23 1.82 15.85
C ARG A 26 -7.90 1.32 15.31
N SER A 27 -6.86 1.35 16.14
CA SER A 27 -5.57 0.72 15.82
C SER A 27 -5.63 -0.74 16.24
N ILE A 28 -5.56 -1.65 15.27
CA ILE A 28 -5.63 -3.10 15.48
C ILE A 28 -4.23 -3.68 15.28
N ARG A 29 -3.79 -4.51 16.24
CA ARG A 29 -2.44 -5.11 16.29
C ARG A 29 -2.48 -6.63 16.48
N SER A 30 -3.64 -7.23 16.25
CA SER A 30 -3.85 -8.68 16.23
C SER A 30 -4.68 -8.98 14.99
N TYR A 31 -4.21 -9.89 14.16
CA TYR A 31 -4.80 -10.17 12.85
C TYR A 31 -5.42 -11.56 12.82
N ALA A 32 -6.42 -11.74 11.96
CA ALA A 32 -6.92 -13.07 11.67
C ALA A 32 -5.89 -13.83 10.84
N ASP A 33 -5.79 -15.15 11.03
CA ASP A 33 -5.03 -16.05 10.18
C ASP A 33 -5.78 -16.31 8.86
N LYS A 34 -5.94 -15.24 8.06
CA LYS A 34 -6.62 -15.25 6.77
C LYS A 34 -5.88 -14.36 5.78
N PRO A 35 -5.60 -14.85 4.57
CA PRO A 35 -5.00 -14.03 3.52
C PRO A 35 -5.94 -12.91 3.10
N LEU A 36 -5.36 -11.79 2.67
CA LEU A 36 -6.09 -10.77 1.92
C LEU A 36 -6.28 -11.21 0.46
N SER A 37 -7.28 -10.62 -0.20
CA SER A 37 -7.43 -10.74 -1.65
C SER A 37 -6.62 -9.65 -2.36
N ILE A 38 -6.32 -9.85 -3.65
CA ILE A 38 -5.72 -8.81 -4.48
C ILE A 38 -6.60 -7.55 -4.58
N PHE A 39 -7.92 -7.68 -4.42
CA PHE A 39 -8.85 -6.56 -4.35
C PHE A 39 -8.64 -5.69 -3.10
N HIS A 40 -8.33 -6.30 -1.95
CA HIS A 40 -7.99 -5.53 -0.75
C HIS A 40 -6.71 -4.73 -0.96
N ILE A 41 -5.68 -5.33 -1.58
CA ILE A 41 -4.42 -4.65 -1.88
C ILE A 41 -4.64 -3.50 -2.86
N SER A 42 -5.37 -3.75 -3.95
CA SER A 42 -5.76 -2.70 -4.91
C SER A 42 -6.44 -1.51 -4.22
N GLN A 43 -7.47 -1.79 -3.42
CA GLN A 43 -8.27 -0.76 -2.78
C GLN A 43 -7.44 0.08 -1.81
N LEU A 44 -6.56 -0.56 -1.03
CA LEU A 44 -5.69 0.12 -0.06
C LEU A 44 -4.65 1.01 -0.76
N LEU A 45 -4.00 0.50 -1.81
CA LEU A 45 -2.99 1.24 -2.56
C LEU A 45 -3.59 2.42 -3.33
N TRP A 46 -4.77 2.23 -3.94
CA TRP A 46 -5.49 3.33 -4.57
C TRP A 46 -5.91 4.39 -3.54
N ALA A 47 -6.45 3.99 -2.38
CA ALA A 47 -6.80 4.94 -1.34
C ALA A 47 -5.58 5.70 -0.79
N ALA A 48 -4.39 5.09 -0.79
CA ALA A 48 -3.16 5.72 -0.32
C ALA A 48 -2.59 6.76 -1.31
N GLN A 49 -2.47 6.43 -2.59
CA GLN A 49 -1.80 7.26 -3.61
C GLN A 49 -2.38 7.12 -5.04
N GLY A 50 -3.49 6.40 -5.23
CA GLY A 50 -4.07 6.20 -6.56
C GLY A 50 -4.59 7.48 -7.20
N ILE A 51 -4.63 7.51 -8.53
CA ILE A 51 -5.13 8.66 -9.31
C ILE A 51 -6.67 8.74 -9.22
N THR A 52 -7.18 9.94 -8.96
CA THR A 52 -8.61 10.28 -8.87
C THR A 52 -9.07 11.26 -9.94
N ASP A 53 -8.14 12.05 -10.50
CA ASP A 53 -8.35 12.87 -11.71
C ASP A 53 -7.27 12.54 -12.74
N PRO A 54 -7.55 11.68 -13.73
CA PRO A 54 -6.59 11.29 -14.75
C PRO A 54 -6.12 12.44 -15.64
N ALA A 55 -6.93 13.49 -15.82
CA ALA A 55 -6.56 14.62 -16.66
C ALA A 55 -5.50 15.51 -15.99
N ARG A 56 -5.54 15.60 -14.65
CA ARG A 56 -4.62 16.42 -13.85
C ARG A 56 -3.56 15.61 -13.12
N GLY A 57 -3.66 14.28 -13.14
CA GLY A 57 -2.82 13.38 -12.34
C GLY A 57 -3.05 13.52 -10.83
N PHE A 58 -4.21 14.04 -10.40
CA PHE A 58 -4.45 14.20 -8.97
C PHE A 58 -4.65 12.86 -8.28
N ARG A 59 -4.11 12.76 -7.06
CA ARG A 59 -4.15 11.54 -6.26
C ARG A 59 -5.20 11.59 -5.16
N ALA A 60 -5.56 10.41 -4.65
CA ALA A 60 -6.46 10.24 -3.52
C ALA A 60 -5.97 10.98 -2.26
N ALA A 61 -4.66 11.08 -2.07
CA ALA A 61 -4.04 11.92 -1.06
C ALA A 61 -3.59 13.26 -1.66
N PRO A 62 -3.97 14.41 -1.08
CA PRO A 62 -3.49 15.71 -1.54
C PRO A 62 -1.97 15.87 -1.27
N SER A 63 -1.30 16.67 -2.10
CA SER A 63 0.14 16.95 -1.95
C SER A 63 0.43 18.43 -2.23
N ALA A 64 1.31 19.03 -1.43
CA ALA A 64 1.74 20.40 -1.62
C ALA A 64 2.36 20.59 -3.01
N GLY A 65 1.85 21.55 -3.77
CA GLY A 65 2.30 21.83 -5.13
C GLY A 65 2.07 20.70 -6.15
N ALA A 66 1.23 19.70 -5.84
CA ALA A 66 1.00 18.52 -6.66
C ALA A 66 2.28 17.75 -7.05
N THR A 67 3.33 17.84 -6.22
CA THR A 67 4.65 17.23 -6.45
C THR A 67 4.70 15.72 -6.19
N TYR A 68 3.73 15.20 -5.42
CA TYR A 68 3.58 13.80 -5.05
C TYR A 68 4.90 13.07 -4.72
N PRO A 69 5.61 13.50 -3.66
CA PRO A 69 6.92 12.94 -3.31
C PRO A 69 6.82 11.52 -2.74
N LEU A 70 5.66 11.12 -2.24
CA LEU A 70 5.48 9.85 -1.55
C LEU A 70 5.38 8.68 -2.55
N GLU A 71 6.12 7.61 -2.26
CA GLU A 71 6.01 6.32 -2.94
C GLU A 71 5.52 5.25 -1.95
N VAL A 72 4.69 4.35 -2.44
CA VAL A 72 4.08 3.30 -1.63
C VAL A 72 4.63 1.94 -2.03
N TYR A 73 5.08 1.20 -1.04
CA TYR A 73 5.49 -0.19 -1.16
C TYR A 73 4.56 -1.05 -0.30
N VAL A 74 4.34 -2.29 -0.73
CA VAL A 74 3.65 -3.30 0.07
C VAL A 74 4.61 -4.47 0.30
N VAL A 75 4.87 -4.77 1.56
CA VAL A 75 5.59 -5.97 1.98
C VAL A 75 4.55 -7.06 2.20
N VAL A 76 4.67 -8.16 1.46
CA VAL A 76 3.72 -9.28 1.47
C VAL A 76 4.40 -10.47 2.14
N GLY A 77 3.76 -10.99 3.19
CA GLY A 77 4.20 -12.21 3.86
C GLY A 77 3.89 -13.48 3.09
N VAL A 78 4.52 -14.60 3.45
CA VAL A 78 4.13 -15.92 2.93
C VAL A 78 2.66 -16.17 3.24
N GLY A 79 1.86 -16.45 2.21
CA GLY A 79 0.43 -16.68 2.35
C GLY A 79 -0.36 -15.43 2.79
N GLY A 80 0.23 -14.24 2.79
CA GLY A 80 -0.45 -13.01 3.22
C GLY A 80 -1.51 -12.52 2.23
N VAL A 81 -1.33 -12.78 0.94
CA VAL A 81 -2.25 -12.39 -0.13
C VAL A 81 -2.48 -13.57 -1.08
N VAL A 82 -3.74 -13.88 -1.37
CA VAL A 82 -4.10 -14.97 -2.28
C VAL A 82 -3.53 -14.69 -3.67
N GLY A 83 -2.74 -15.65 -4.19
CA GLY A 83 -2.18 -15.57 -5.54
C GLY A 83 -0.97 -14.65 -5.70
N LEU A 84 -0.43 -14.11 -4.60
CA LEU A 84 0.75 -13.24 -4.61
C LEU A 84 1.87 -13.88 -3.78
N LYS A 85 3.09 -13.90 -4.34
CA LYS A 85 4.25 -14.43 -3.63
C LYS A 85 4.69 -13.46 -2.53
N ALA A 86 5.40 -13.98 -1.53
CA ALA A 86 6.04 -13.13 -0.54
C ALA A 86 7.11 -12.25 -1.21
N GLY A 87 7.13 -10.97 -0.84
CA GLY A 87 8.03 -10.01 -1.44
C GLY A 87 7.67 -8.56 -1.12
N VAL A 88 8.57 -7.65 -1.48
CA VAL A 88 8.35 -6.22 -1.46
C VAL A 88 7.97 -5.77 -2.86
N TYR A 89 6.80 -5.15 -2.97
CA TYR A 89 6.29 -4.64 -4.23
C TYR A 89 6.15 -3.13 -4.18
N LYS A 90 6.58 -2.44 -5.25
CA LYS A 90 6.36 -1.00 -5.44
C LYS A 90 5.03 -0.79 -6.17
N TYR A 91 4.18 0.09 -5.66
CA TYR A 91 2.97 0.53 -6.33
C TYR A 91 3.29 1.61 -7.36
N ASP A 92 2.78 1.44 -8.58
CA ASP A 92 2.76 2.47 -9.61
C ASP A 92 1.31 2.98 -9.79
N PRO A 93 1.04 4.25 -9.41
CA PRO A 93 -0.30 4.81 -9.51
C PRO A 93 -0.73 5.11 -10.95
N GLU A 94 0.20 5.35 -11.88
CA GLU A 94 -0.10 5.69 -13.27
C GLU A 94 -0.75 4.52 -14.00
N SER A 95 -0.15 3.34 -13.83
CA SER A 95 -0.55 2.13 -14.51
C SER A 95 -1.41 1.19 -13.66
N HIS A 96 -1.71 1.61 -12.41
CA HIS A 96 -2.42 0.87 -11.38
C HIS A 96 -1.92 -0.58 -11.25
N GLU A 97 -0.63 -0.71 -10.95
CA GLU A 97 0.04 -2.00 -10.87
C GLU A 97 1.02 -2.06 -9.69
N ILE A 98 1.42 -3.27 -9.32
CA ILE A 98 2.52 -3.48 -8.40
C ILE A 98 3.66 -4.21 -9.10
N ARG A 99 4.89 -3.81 -8.78
CA ARG A 99 6.11 -4.40 -9.34
C ARG A 99 6.94 -5.01 -8.23
N LEU A 100 7.30 -6.29 -8.37
CA LEU A 100 8.20 -6.95 -7.43
C LEU A 100 9.59 -6.28 -7.46
N VAL A 101 10.06 -5.85 -6.29
CA VAL A 101 11.37 -5.22 -6.12
C VAL A 101 12.31 -6.19 -5.41
N VAL A 102 11.85 -6.84 -4.35
CA VAL A 102 12.64 -7.80 -3.57
C VAL A 102 11.80 -9.05 -3.31
N PRO A 103 12.20 -10.25 -3.75
CA PRO A 103 11.50 -11.49 -3.44
C PRO A 103 11.76 -11.94 -2.00
N GLY A 104 10.81 -12.70 -1.43
CA GLY A 104 10.95 -13.32 -0.11
C GLY A 104 10.14 -12.62 0.99
N ASP A 105 9.91 -13.33 2.09
CA ASP A 105 9.23 -12.78 3.25
C ASP A 105 10.20 -11.95 4.09
N LEU A 106 10.01 -10.63 4.07
CA LEU A 106 10.86 -9.68 4.79
C LEU A 106 10.19 -9.08 6.02
N ARG A 107 9.09 -9.67 6.50
CA ARG A 107 8.36 -9.14 7.66
C ARG A 107 9.18 -9.18 8.95
N GLU A 108 10.06 -10.18 9.14
CA GLU A 108 10.97 -10.20 10.29
C GLU A 108 11.95 -9.03 10.25
N VAL A 109 12.63 -8.83 9.12
CA VAL A 109 13.58 -7.72 8.93
C VAL A 109 12.89 -6.37 9.10
N LEU A 110 11.67 -6.23 8.57
CA LEU A 110 10.87 -5.02 8.75
C LEU A 110 10.49 -4.80 10.22
N ALA A 111 10.08 -5.85 10.93
CA ALA A 111 9.74 -5.76 12.35
C ALA A 111 10.96 -5.36 13.21
N GLU A 112 12.14 -5.90 12.92
CA GLU A 112 13.41 -5.49 13.56
C GLU A 112 13.68 -4.00 13.34
N ALA A 113 13.54 -3.51 12.10
CA ALA A 113 13.66 -2.09 11.77
C ALA A 113 12.58 -1.24 12.47
N CYS A 114 11.43 -1.83 12.77
CA CYS A 114 10.34 -1.25 13.55
C CYS A 114 10.46 -1.53 15.06
N LEU A 115 11.68 -1.62 15.61
CA LEU A 115 11.94 -1.79 17.05
C LEU A 115 11.36 -3.09 17.64
N GLY A 116 11.29 -4.16 16.85
CA GLY A 116 10.82 -5.48 17.27
C GLY A 116 9.30 -5.57 17.49
N GLN A 117 8.51 -4.69 16.87
CA GLN A 117 7.05 -4.71 17.00
C GLN A 117 6.46 -5.98 16.36
N SER A 118 5.97 -6.91 17.18
CA SER A 118 5.50 -8.23 16.73
C SER A 118 4.37 -8.17 15.70
N TRP A 119 3.48 -7.18 15.81
CA TRP A 119 2.37 -7.00 14.87
C TRP A 119 2.83 -6.66 13.45
N VAL A 120 4.01 -6.06 13.26
CA VAL A 120 4.59 -5.88 11.92
C VAL A 120 4.96 -7.24 11.33
N ARG A 121 5.62 -8.09 12.11
CA ARG A 121 5.98 -9.44 11.69
C ARG A 121 4.75 -10.31 11.37
N GLU A 122 3.70 -10.18 12.18
CA GLU A 122 2.50 -11.01 12.12
C GLU A 122 1.49 -10.54 11.07
N ALA A 123 1.59 -9.30 10.59
CA ALA A 123 0.66 -8.78 9.59
C ALA A 123 0.77 -9.58 8.27
N PRO A 124 -0.35 -9.84 7.57
CA PRO A 124 -0.29 -10.48 6.25
C PRO A 124 0.39 -9.57 5.22
N VAL A 125 0.26 -8.25 5.39
CA VAL A 125 0.92 -7.21 4.59
C VAL A 125 1.24 -5.98 5.43
N ASP A 126 2.34 -5.30 5.08
CA ASP A 126 2.71 -4.00 5.61
C ASP A 126 2.82 -2.98 4.48
N ILE A 127 2.23 -1.79 4.68
CA ILE A 127 2.38 -0.67 3.75
C ILE A 127 3.52 0.21 4.22
N VAL A 128 4.55 0.34 3.39
CA VAL A 128 5.71 1.20 3.65
C VAL A 128 5.62 2.42 2.75
N ILE A 129 5.60 3.60 3.38
CA ILE A 129 5.59 4.88 2.68
C ILE A 129 7.00 5.45 2.72
N THR A 130 7.53 5.79 1.56
CA THR A 130 8.85 6.42 1.39
C THR A 130 8.68 7.77 0.68
N ALA A 131 9.74 8.58 0.64
CA ALA A 131 9.72 9.88 -0.03
C ALA A 131 10.90 10.05 -0.98
N VAL A 132 10.62 10.56 -2.18
CA VAL A 132 11.63 11.09 -3.10
C VAL A 132 11.78 12.58 -2.83
N TYR A 133 12.76 12.95 -2.00
CA TYR A 133 12.92 14.30 -1.48
C TYR A 133 13.13 15.35 -2.58
N GLU A 134 13.77 14.96 -3.68
CA GLU A 134 14.10 15.82 -4.82
C GLU A 134 12.83 16.44 -5.44
N ARG A 135 11.69 15.73 -5.40
CA ARG A 135 10.39 16.19 -5.92
C ARG A 135 9.83 17.39 -5.14
N THR A 136 10.27 17.61 -3.90
CA THR A 136 9.76 18.70 -3.04
C THR A 136 10.83 19.71 -2.60
N THR A 137 12.09 19.47 -2.95
CA THR A 137 13.24 20.31 -2.53
C THR A 137 13.79 21.19 -3.65
N SER A 138 13.35 20.96 -4.89
CA SER A 138 13.77 21.75 -6.06
C SER A 138 12.63 22.68 -6.49
N ARG A 139 12.91 23.97 -6.64
CA ARG A 139 12.03 24.96 -7.25
C ARG A 139 12.76 25.69 -8.37
#